data_AF-A0A7X0DL83-F1
#
_entry.id   AF-A0A7X0DL83-F1
#
_cell.length_a   1.000
_cell.length_b   1.000
_cell.length_c   1.000
_cell.angle_alpha   90.00
_cell.angle_beta   90.00
_cell.angle_gamma   90.00
#
_symmetry.space_group_name_H-M   'P 1'
#
loop_
_entity.id
_entity.type
_entity.pdbx_description
1 polymer ?
#
loop_
_entity_poly.entity_id
_entity_poly.type
_entity_poly.pdbx_seq_one_letter_code
_entity_poly.pdbx_strand_id
1 'polypeptide(L)'
;MDARPYEKNSDGQWTRGGEGGTGSIFGKGGLNILGGDKNADQSDGGGSGNGINVNAFLWRASLDTISFMPLSSADPFGGVIITDWYSTPETPQERFKVNVFILGRALRSDGVKVSVFRQAVDPSSGRWADTPVNASVATEMENAILTRARQMRVAVSK
;
A
#
# COMPACT_ATOMS: atom_id res chain seq x y z
N MET A 1 37.24 52.96 -3.12
CA MET A 1 36.99 53.40 -1.74
C MET A 1 35.48 53.47 -1.58
N ASP A 2 34.87 52.42 -1.02
CA ASP A 2 33.40 52.31 -0.93
C ASP A 2 32.94 52.82 0.45
N ALA A 3 32.11 53.86 0.46
CA ALA A 3 31.78 54.69 1.61
C ALA A 3 30.35 54.45 2.10
N ARG A 4 30.02 53.20 2.43
CA ARG A 4 28.69 52.85 2.95
C ARG A 4 28.68 52.89 4.48
N PRO A 5 27.68 53.54 5.12
CA PRO A 5 27.64 53.67 6.57
C PRO A 5 27.32 52.34 7.24
N TYR A 6 27.93 52.12 8.39
CA TYR A 6 27.64 51.02 9.30
C TYR A 6 26.37 51.37 10.11
N GLU A 7 25.38 50.49 10.10
CA GLU A 7 24.19 50.62 10.95
C GLU A 7 24.32 49.73 12.19
N LYS A 8 23.83 50.24 13.32
CA LYS A 8 23.78 49.54 14.60
C LYS A 8 22.43 48.86 14.73
N ASN A 9 22.41 47.55 14.91
CA ASN A 9 21.17 46.85 15.19
C ASN A 9 20.73 47.05 16.66
N SER A 10 19.49 46.66 16.97
CA SER A 10 18.85 46.83 18.29
C SER A 10 19.61 46.16 19.44
N ASP A 11 20.47 45.19 19.13
CA ASP A 11 21.28 44.43 20.09
C ASP A 11 22.68 45.07 20.29
N GLY A 12 22.88 46.24 19.68
CA GLY A 12 24.01 47.12 19.91
C GLY A 12 25.26 46.79 19.11
N GLN A 13 25.18 45.91 18.10
CA GLN A 13 26.31 45.48 17.28
C GLN A 13 26.34 46.16 15.91
N TRP A 14 27.54 46.37 15.40
CA TRP A 14 27.77 47.04 14.11
C TRP A 14 28.04 46.00 13.03
N THR A 15 27.24 45.97 11.96
CA THR A 15 27.44 45.01 10.85
C THR A 15 27.52 45.71 9.50
N ARG A 16 28.53 45.36 8.71
CA ARG A 16 28.70 45.80 7.31
C ARG A 16 27.84 44.91 6.42
N GLY A 17 26.96 45.49 5.61
CA GLY A 17 26.12 44.74 4.69
C GLY A 17 26.94 44.02 3.61
N GLY A 18 26.91 42.68 3.63
CA GLY A 18 27.44 41.82 2.55
C GLY A 18 27.92 40.44 3.00
N GLU A 19 27.20 39.41 2.55
CA GLU A 19 27.60 38.02 2.28
C GLU A 19 27.64 36.95 3.41
N GLY A 20 27.05 35.78 3.08
CA GLY A 20 27.52 34.47 3.55
C GLY A 20 26.66 33.75 4.59
N GLY A 21 25.41 33.38 4.27
CA GLY A 21 24.59 32.53 5.13
C GLY A 21 23.98 31.37 4.36
N THR A 22 24.40 30.14 4.70
CA THR A 22 23.85 28.86 4.23
C THR A 22 22.32 28.90 4.10
N GLY A 23 21.82 28.60 2.90
CA GLY A 23 20.40 28.69 2.56
C GLY A 23 19.54 27.75 3.39
N SER A 24 18.83 28.32 4.36
CA SER A 24 17.60 27.74 4.91
C SER A 24 16.49 28.00 3.89
N ILE A 25 15.98 26.92 3.27
CA ILE A 25 14.85 27.00 2.35
C ILE A 25 13.61 26.72 3.20
N PHE A 26 12.69 27.68 3.23
CA PHE A 26 11.43 27.75 3.99
C PHE A 26 11.52 28.36 5.40
N GLY A 27 11.01 29.60 5.47
CA GLY A 27 10.93 30.40 6.68
C GLY A 27 9.96 29.87 7.74
N LYS A 28 10.17 30.37 8.97
CA LYS A 28 9.34 30.21 10.18
C LYS A 28 8.71 28.82 10.35
N GLY A 29 9.59 27.86 10.70
CA GLY A 29 9.20 26.49 11.06
C GLY A 29 10.05 25.39 10.42
N GLY A 30 11.26 25.73 9.95
CA GLY A 30 12.11 24.84 9.15
C GLY A 30 12.63 23.60 9.88
N LEU A 31 12.50 22.48 9.19
CA LEU A 31 13.05 21.15 9.46
C LEU A 31 14.59 21.17 9.54
N ASN A 32 15.14 20.56 10.59
CA ASN A 32 16.54 20.14 10.64
C ASN A 32 16.73 18.91 9.74
N ILE A 33 17.32 19.08 8.56
CA ILE A 33 17.58 17.98 7.62
C ILE A 33 18.94 17.30 7.84
N LEU A 34 19.70 17.69 8.86
CA LEU A 34 21.04 17.17 9.09
C LEU A 34 21.35 16.90 10.57
N GLY A 35 21.11 15.65 10.99
CA GLY A 35 21.83 14.98 12.08
C GLY A 35 21.35 15.23 13.51
N GLY A 36 21.07 14.14 14.23
CA GLY A 36 21.15 14.11 15.70
C GLY A 36 20.00 13.36 16.40
N ASP A 37 20.31 12.13 16.79
CA ASP A 37 19.52 11.17 17.56
C ASP A 37 18.66 11.74 18.70
N LYS A 38 17.45 11.20 18.85
CA LYS A 38 17.02 10.50 20.09
C LYS A 38 15.58 9.94 20.00
N ASN A 39 15.50 8.63 20.24
CA ASN A 39 14.33 7.86 20.71
C ASN A 39 13.06 7.93 19.85
N ALA A 40 13.07 7.21 18.73
CA ALA A 40 11.83 6.70 18.14
C ALA A 40 11.55 5.33 18.77
N ASP A 41 10.75 5.35 19.84
CA ASP A 41 9.97 4.20 20.25
C ASP A 41 9.16 3.75 19.02
N GLN A 42 9.53 2.61 18.46
CA GLN A 42 8.95 2.10 17.22
C GLN A 42 7.61 1.45 17.55
N SER A 43 6.64 2.28 17.93
CA SER A 43 5.25 1.90 18.03
C SER A 43 4.68 1.73 16.63
N ASP A 44 4.49 0.47 16.26
CA ASP A 44 3.60 -0.01 15.22
C ASP A 44 2.27 0.80 15.24
N GLY A 45 2.08 1.68 14.26
CA GLY A 45 0.79 2.33 13.98
C GLY A 45 0.75 3.86 14.05
N GLY A 46 0.73 4.50 12.87
CA GLY A 46 0.23 5.86 12.69
C GLY A 46 1.31 6.92 12.44
N GLY A 47 1.74 7.05 11.19
CA GLY A 47 2.67 8.09 10.75
C GLY A 47 2.14 8.87 9.56
N SER A 48 1.71 10.10 9.83
CA SER A 48 1.27 11.18 8.94
C SER A 48 1.84 11.17 7.51
N GLY A 49 0.96 10.99 6.53
CA GLY A 49 1.21 11.22 5.11
C GLY A 49 -0.08 11.09 4.31
N ASN A 50 -0.52 12.16 3.65
CA ASN A 50 -1.65 12.17 2.72
C ASN A 50 -1.36 11.25 1.52
N GLY A 51 -1.53 9.94 1.69
CA GLY A 51 -1.06 8.96 0.71
C GLY A 51 -1.57 7.54 0.94
N ILE A 52 -2.89 7.42 1.17
CA ILE A 52 -3.68 6.23 0.81
C ILE A 52 -3.46 4.94 1.64
N ASN A 53 -4.57 4.21 1.84
CA ASN A 53 -5.00 3.59 3.10
C ASN A 53 -5.04 2.06 3.10
N VAL A 54 -4.10 1.38 2.43
CA VAL A 54 -4.10 -0.09 2.32
C VAL A 54 -2.85 -0.67 2.96
N ASN A 55 -2.98 -1.78 3.72
CA ASN A 55 -1.83 -2.44 4.30
C ASN A 55 -0.93 -3.07 3.22
N ALA A 56 0.34 -2.68 3.16
CA ALA A 56 1.27 -3.15 2.13
C ALA A 56 1.51 -4.67 2.14
N PHE A 57 1.49 -5.31 3.32
CA PHE A 57 1.66 -6.77 3.42
C PHE A 57 0.43 -7.51 2.90
N LEU A 58 -0.78 -7.03 3.23
CA LEU A 58 -2.01 -7.59 2.68
C LEU A 58 -2.03 -7.43 1.15
N TRP A 59 -1.69 -6.25 0.64
CA TRP A 59 -1.61 -6.00 -0.80
C TRP A 59 -0.67 -6.98 -1.52
N ARG A 60 0.57 -7.10 -1.04
CA ARG A 60 1.57 -7.99 -1.63
C ARG A 60 1.17 -9.47 -1.52
N ALA A 61 0.65 -9.88 -0.37
CA ALA A 61 0.21 -11.26 -0.16
C ALA A 61 -0.99 -11.64 -1.04
N SER A 62 -1.93 -10.71 -1.25
CA SER A 62 -3.05 -10.90 -2.17
C SER A 62 -2.56 -11.17 -3.59
N LEU A 63 -1.69 -10.30 -4.12
CA LEU A 63 -1.13 -10.46 -5.46
C LEU A 63 -0.36 -11.77 -5.62
N ASP A 64 0.47 -12.14 -4.63
CA ASP A 64 1.21 -13.41 -4.64
C ASP A 64 0.26 -14.62 -4.73
N THR A 65 -0.80 -14.61 -3.92
CA THR A 65 -1.78 -15.71 -3.83
C THR A 65 -2.55 -15.90 -5.14
N ILE A 66 -2.90 -14.82 -5.84
CA ILE A 66 -3.69 -14.90 -7.10
C ILE A 66 -2.83 -14.72 -8.36
N SER A 67 -1.51 -14.75 -8.24
CA SER A 67 -0.56 -14.47 -9.33
C SER A 67 -0.67 -15.44 -10.52
N PHE A 68 -1.31 -16.60 -10.34
CA PHE A 68 -1.56 -17.57 -11.39
C PHE A 68 -2.76 -17.21 -12.29
N MET A 69 -3.58 -16.23 -11.88
CA MET A 69 -4.73 -15.74 -12.65
C MET A 69 -4.39 -14.43 -13.39
N PRO A 70 -4.88 -14.21 -14.62
CA PRO A 70 -4.73 -12.92 -15.30
C PRO A 70 -5.44 -11.79 -14.53
N LEU A 71 -4.80 -10.62 -14.41
CA LEU A 71 -5.37 -9.46 -13.74
C LEU A 71 -6.15 -8.58 -14.73
N SER A 72 -7.39 -8.27 -14.37
CA SER A 72 -8.25 -7.32 -15.09
C SER A 72 -8.01 -5.90 -14.59
N SER A 73 -7.87 -5.73 -13.27
CA SER A 73 -7.66 -4.44 -12.63
C SER A 73 -6.99 -4.61 -11.27
N ALA A 74 -6.12 -3.68 -10.89
CA ALA A 74 -5.52 -3.61 -9.56
C ALA A 74 -5.36 -2.14 -9.16
N ASP A 75 -6.19 -1.70 -8.22
CA ASP A 75 -6.12 -0.37 -7.62
C ASP A 75 -5.47 -0.46 -6.23
N PRO A 76 -4.17 -0.10 -6.11
CA PRO A 76 -3.46 -0.13 -4.83
C PRO A 76 -3.99 0.90 -3.83
N PHE A 77 -4.76 1.87 -4.32
CA PHE A 77 -5.25 2.97 -3.53
C PHE A 77 -6.59 2.65 -2.87
N GLY A 78 -7.53 2.15 -3.66
CA GLY A 78 -8.81 1.64 -3.17
C GLY A 78 -8.72 0.25 -2.53
N GLY A 79 -7.60 -0.46 -2.68
CA GLY A 79 -7.41 -1.81 -2.15
C GLY A 79 -8.23 -2.85 -2.91
N VAL A 80 -8.39 -2.68 -4.22
CA VAL A 80 -9.21 -3.57 -5.05
C VAL A 80 -8.33 -4.29 -6.05
N ILE A 81 -8.47 -5.61 -6.13
CA ILE A 81 -7.82 -6.44 -7.15
C ILE A 81 -8.88 -7.31 -7.81
N ILE A 82 -8.94 -7.30 -9.13
CA ILE A 82 -9.93 -8.02 -9.94
C ILE A 82 -9.19 -8.84 -10.97
N THR A 83 -9.46 -10.13 -11.02
CA THR A 83 -8.94 -11.01 -12.08
C THR A 83 -9.88 -11.02 -13.29
N ASP A 84 -9.35 -11.43 -14.43
CA ASP A 84 -10.18 -11.90 -15.52
C ASP A 84 -10.71 -13.31 -15.22
N TRP A 85 -11.56 -13.81 -16.11
CA TRP A 85 -11.98 -15.21 -16.10
C TRP A 85 -10.79 -16.12 -16.46
N TYR A 86 -10.55 -17.13 -15.63
CA TYR A 86 -9.46 -18.09 -15.80
C TYR A 86 -9.97 -19.53 -15.70
N SER A 87 -9.55 -20.37 -16.64
CA SER A 87 -9.81 -21.81 -16.67
C SER A 87 -8.50 -22.55 -16.50
N THR A 88 -8.45 -23.56 -15.63
CA THR A 88 -7.27 -24.42 -15.55
C THR A 88 -7.27 -25.42 -16.71
N PRO A 89 -6.10 -25.92 -17.14
CA PRO A 89 -6.02 -26.94 -18.19
C PRO A 89 -6.78 -28.23 -17.87
N GLU A 90 -6.91 -28.57 -16.59
CA GLU A 90 -7.59 -29.77 -16.10
C GLU A 90 -9.12 -29.65 -16.23
N THR A 91 -9.66 -28.43 -16.12
CA THR A 91 -11.09 -28.14 -16.22
C THR A 91 -11.38 -27.00 -17.20
N PRO A 92 -11.21 -27.20 -18.51
CA PRO A 92 -11.36 -26.13 -19.51
C PRO A 92 -12.82 -25.67 -19.71
N GLN A 93 -13.79 -26.48 -19.26
CA GLN A 93 -15.23 -26.16 -19.31
C GLN A 93 -15.70 -25.42 -18.06
N GLU A 94 -14.77 -25.03 -17.17
CA GLU A 94 -15.05 -24.23 -16.00
C GLU A 94 -14.12 -23.01 -15.98
N ARG A 95 -14.64 -21.88 -15.50
CA ARG A 95 -13.84 -20.66 -15.35
C ARG A 95 -14.16 -19.96 -14.05
N PHE A 96 -13.14 -19.34 -13.49
CA PHE A 96 -13.20 -18.64 -12.22
C PHE A 96 -12.79 -17.19 -12.38
N LYS A 97 -13.44 -16.32 -11.62
CA LYS A 97 -13.04 -14.93 -11.44
C LYS A 97 -12.97 -14.65 -9.96
N VAL A 98 -11.96 -13.89 -9.55
CA VAL A 98 -11.74 -13.52 -8.16
C VAL A 98 -11.68 -12.01 -8.04
N ASN A 99 -12.40 -11.48 -7.05
CA ASN A 99 -12.27 -10.09 -6.61
C ASN A 99 -11.73 -10.11 -5.17
N VAL A 100 -10.66 -9.38 -4.94
CA VAL A 100 -10.06 -9.19 -3.61
C VAL A 100 -10.23 -7.74 -3.19
N PHE A 101 -10.76 -7.53 -1.99
CA PHE A 101 -10.91 -6.23 -1.36
C PHE A 101 -10.08 -6.18 -0.09
N ILE A 102 -9.20 -5.21 0.02
CA ILE A 102 -8.37 -5.00 1.20
C ILE A 102 -8.95 -3.82 1.95
N LEU A 103 -9.64 -4.14 3.04
CA LEU A 103 -10.48 -3.21 3.80
C LEU A 103 -9.69 -2.56 4.94
N GLY A 104 -8.60 -3.21 5.38
CA GLY A 104 -7.87 -2.87 6.59
C GLY A 104 -6.51 -2.22 6.34
N ARG A 105 -6.15 -1.30 7.24
CA ARG A 105 -4.79 -0.74 7.36
C ARG A 105 -3.87 -1.59 8.25
N ALA A 106 -4.45 -2.47 9.07
CA ALA A 106 -3.73 -3.38 9.96
C ALA A 106 -3.86 -4.84 9.49
N LEU A 107 -2.94 -5.71 9.90
CA LEU A 107 -3.07 -7.16 9.69
C LEU A 107 -4.06 -7.74 10.71
N ARG A 108 -5.34 -7.67 10.38
CA ARG A 108 -6.47 -8.22 11.14
C ARG A 108 -7.23 -9.26 10.31
N SER A 109 -7.99 -10.13 10.97
CA SER A 109 -8.72 -11.23 10.33
C SER A 109 -9.79 -10.77 9.33
N ASP A 110 -10.30 -9.56 9.50
CA ASP A 110 -11.27 -8.87 8.64
C ASP A 110 -10.60 -7.88 7.66
N GLY A 111 -9.27 -7.89 7.57
CA GLY A 111 -8.50 -6.93 6.76
C GLY A 111 -8.59 -7.18 5.26
N VAL A 112 -9.07 -8.36 4.85
CA VAL A 112 -9.25 -8.77 3.45
C VAL A 112 -10.59 -9.47 3.29
N LYS A 113 -11.24 -9.27 2.14
CA LYS A 113 -12.44 -9.98 1.72
C LYS A 113 -12.24 -10.49 0.30
N VAL A 114 -12.61 -11.74 0.05
CA VAL A 114 -12.50 -12.37 -1.27
C VAL A 114 -13.88 -12.79 -1.76
N SER A 115 -14.19 -12.45 -3.00
CA SER A 115 -15.36 -12.95 -3.72
C SER A 115 -14.90 -13.80 -4.89
N VAL A 116 -15.40 -15.03 -4.96
CA VAL A 116 -15.10 -15.98 -6.03
C VAL A 116 -16.35 -16.25 -6.85
N PHE A 117 -16.22 -16.14 -8.16
CA PHE A 117 -17.28 -16.41 -9.13
C PHE A 117 -16.85 -17.60 -9.99
N ARG A 118 -17.79 -18.50 -10.29
CA ARG A 118 -17.58 -19.65 -11.17
C ARG A 118 -18.63 -19.68 -12.24
N GLN A 119 -18.20 -20.01 -13.45
CA GLN A 119 -19.07 -20.35 -14.56
C GLN A 119 -18.64 -21.69 -15.13
N ALA A 120 -19.61 -22.48 -15.55
CA ALA A 120 -19.40 -23.72 -16.28
C ALA A 120 -20.13 -23.66 -17.62
N VAL A 121 -19.63 -24.38 -18.61
CA VAL A 121 -20.34 -24.57 -19.87
C VAL A 121 -21.53 -25.49 -19.63
N ASP A 122 -22.73 -25.00 -19.93
CA ASP A 122 -23.95 -25.81 -19.91
C ASP A 122 -23.89 -26.84 -21.05
N PRO A 123 -23.94 -28.17 -20.74
CA PRO A 123 -23.85 -29.22 -21.76
C PRO A 123 -24.96 -29.17 -22.81
N SER A 124 -26.12 -28.59 -22.47
CA SER A 124 -27.29 -28.53 -23.35
C SER A 124 -27.25 -27.34 -24.32
N SER A 125 -26.73 -26.20 -23.87
CA SER A 125 -26.73 -24.95 -24.65
C SER A 125 -25.34 -24.55 -25.18
N GLY A 126 -24.27 -25.13 -24.66
CA GLY A 126 -22.89 -24.77 -24.99
C GLY A 126 -22.48 -23.37 -24.50
N ARG A 127 -23.28 -22.73 -23.64
CA ARG A 127 -23.04 -21.38 -23.13
C ARG A 127 -22.53 -21.41 -21.69
N TRP A 128 -21.80 -20.37 -21.31
CA TRP A 128 -21.38 -20.17 -19.92
C TRP A 128 -22.59 -19.82 -19.05
N ALA A 129 -22.75 -20.53 -17.94
CA ALA A 129 -23.76 -20.29 -16.92
C ALA A 129 -23.11 -20.18 -15.53
N ASP A 130 -23.60 -19.25 -14.71
CA ASP A 130 -23.14 -19.11 -13.32
C ASP A 130 -23.43 -20.39 -12.54
N THR A 131 -22.43 -20.84 -11.80
CA THR A 131 -22.53 -22.04 -10.98
C THR A 131 -22.11 -21.73 -9.55
N PRO A 132 -22.78 -22.29 -8.53
CA PRO A 132 -22.39 -22.10 -7.14
C PRO A 132 -20.92 -22.46 -6.90
N VAL A 133 -20.25 -21.62 -6.13
CA VAL A 133 -18.93 -21.89 -5.55
C VAL A 133 -19.13 -22.34 -4.11
N ASN A 134 -18.35 -23.31 -3.65
CA ASN A 134 -18.35 -23.66 -2.24
C ASN A 134 -17.87 -22.45 -1.41
N ALA A 135 -18.66 -22.06 -0.40
CA ALA A 135 -18.33 -20.92 0.45
C ALA A 135 -16.95 -21.04 1.13
N SER A 136 -16.45 -22.26 1.37
CA SER A 136 -15.14 -22.48 1.97
C SER A 136 -13.99 -21.92 1.13
N VAL A 137 -14.13 -21.92 -0.20
CA VAL A 137 -13.07 -21.50 -1.13
C VAL A 137 -12.67 -20.04 -0.89
N ALA A 138 -13.64 -19.14 -0.76
CA ALA A 138 -13.36 -17.73 -0.50
C ALA A 138 -12.64 -17.55 0.85
N THR A 139 -13.12 -18.22 1.90
CA THR A 139 -12.52 -18.18 3.24
C THR A 139 -11.12 -18.78 3.27
N GLU A 140 -10.87 -19.86 2.53
CA GLU A 140 -9.54 -20.46 2.40
C GLU A 140 -8.56 -19.50 1.71
N MET A 141 -8.99 -18.81 0.65
CA MET A 141 -8.18 -17.77 0.01
C MET A 141 -7.88 -16.59 0.94
N GLU A 142 -8.87 -16.11 1.70
CA GLU A 142 -8.67 -15.05 2.70
C GLU A 142 -7.61 -15.48 3.75
N ASN A 143 -7.73 -16.70 4.27
CA ASN A 143 -6.79 -17.24 5.24
C ASN A 143 -5.37 -17.42 4.66
N ALA A 144 -5.26 -17.84 3.40
CA ALA A 144 -3.98 -17.95 2.70
C ALA A 144 -3.30 -16.58 2.59
N ILE A 145 -4.05 -15.55 2.16
CA ILE A 145 -3.56 -14.17 2.06
C ILE A 145 -3.10 -13.66 3.43
N LEU A 146 -3.92 -13.80 4.47
CA LEU A 146 -3.58 -13.36 5.83
C LEU A 146 -2.34 -14.05 6.36
N THR A 147 -2.22 -15.36 6.15
CA THR A 147 -1.06 -16.15 6.57
C THR A 147 0.20 -15.68 5.86
N ARG A 148 0.13 -15.51 4.54
CA ARG A 148 1.24 -15.04 3.73
C ARG A 148 1.66 -13.61 4.10
N ALA A 149 0.72 -12.71 4.37
CA ALA A 149 1.00 -11.35 4.85
C ALA A 149 1.75 -11.35 6.19
N ARG A 150 1.34 -12.20 7.14
CA ARG A 150 2.06 -12.35 8.43
C ARG A 150 3.48 -12.86 8.23
N GLN A 151 3.68 -13.84 7.35
CA GLN A 151 5.02 -14.33 7.00
C GLN A 151 5.90 -13.21 6.44
N MET A 152 5.37 -12.43 5.49
CA MET A 152 6.09 -11.30 4.91
C MET A 152 6.46 -10.24 5.97
N ARG A 153 5.56 -9.95 6.92
CA ARG A 153 5.86 -9.02 8.02
C ARG A 153 7.02 -9.50 8.87
N VAL A 154 6.99 -10.76 9.31
CA VAL A 154 8.06 -11.34 10.14
C VAL A 154 9.39 -11.38 9.40
N ALA A 155 9.39 -11.62 8.09
CA ALA A 155 10.60 -11.67 7.28
C ALA A 155 11.32 -10.32 7.16
N VAL A 156 10.58 -9.21 7.19
CA VAL A 156 11.14 -7.84 7.12
C VAL A 156 11.62 -7.36 8.49
N SER A 157 11.10 -7.93 9.58
CA SER A 157 11.48 -7.58 10.96
C SER A 157 12.76 -8.28 11.45
N LYS A 158 13.42 -9.08 10.61
CA LYS A 158 14.72 -9.71 10.89
C LYS A 158 15.83 -8.91 10.23
#